data_AF-A0A2N0V3Q3-F1
#
_entry.id   AF-A0A2N0V3Q3-F1
#
_cell.length_a   1.000
_cell.length_b   1.000
_cell.length_c   1.000
_cell.angle_alpha   90.00
_cell.angle_beta   90.00
_cell.angle_gamma   90.00
#
_symmetry.space_group_name_H-M   'P 1'
#
loop_
_entity.id
_entity.type
_entity.pdbx_description
1 polymer ?
#
loop_
_entity_poly.entity_id
_entity_poly.type
_entity_poly.pdbx_seq_one_letter_code
_entity_poly.pdbx_strand_id
1 'polypeptide(L)'
;MKTKKIKSNATWMVALILISTIFLSTMLITYGEDKAKELGFEIAKLVAQLTLIGITGGIAVQNYISQQRQHEAMRELRAKCQQSLVRAYVGVKKARRELRAGLSRNAAFSAPVIDAYVPREDYIEQMGVINDLQLELEVLILEGNALPDLFKAWSEIRKEISKMRDFLSSMITEYEEVSRKEGHIDHLYLKNLPKLADMLHGPKDEKYRERFTEPFHKALHNIQIERIDG
;
A
#
# COMPACT_ATOMS: atom_id res chain seq x y z
N MET A 1 6.76 -21.42 15.68
CA MET A 1 7.24 -22.81 15.42
C MET A 1 6.28 -23.94 15.83
N LYS A 2 5.26 -23.73 16.70
CA LYS A 2 4.35 -24.80 17.15
C LYS A 2 3.28 -25.26 16.13
N THR A 3 2.92 -24.42 15.15
CA THR A 3 1.87 -24.72 14.16
C THR A 3 2.26 -25.80 13.15
N LYS A 4 3.56 -25.99 12.88
CA LYS A 4 4.06 -27.01 11.93
C LYS A 4 3.90 -28.43 12.48
N LYS A 5 4.05 -28.61 13.80
CA LYS A 5 3.97 -29.93 14.47
C LYS A 5 2.55 -30.48 14.53
N ILE A 6 1.55 -29.60 14.64
CA ILE A 6 0.12 -29.99 14.73
C ILE A 6 -0.42 -30.48 13.38
N LYS A 7 -0.05 -29.83 12.27
CA LYS A 7 -0.46 -30.27 10.91
C LYS A 7 0.07 -31.64 10.54
N SER A 8 1.27 -31.99 11.03
CA SER A 8 1.87 -33.31 10.82
C SER A 8 1.04 -34.42 11.47
N ASN A 9 0.59 -34.24 12.71
CA ASN A 9 -0.10 -35.32 13.44
C ASN A 9 -1.50 -35.61 12.87
N ALA A 10 -2.20 -34.59 12.36
CA ALA A 10 -3.53 -34.77 11.76
C ALA A 10 -3.48 -35.55 10.44
N THR A 11 -2.46 -35.30 9.60
CA THR A 11 -2.29 -36.02 8.33
C THR A 11 -1.96 -37.49 8.55
N TRP A 12 -1.10 -37.80 9.52
CA TRP A 12 -0.79 -39.19 9.90
C TRP A 12 -2.01 -39.94 10.46
N MET A 13 -2.85 -39.29 11.27
CA MET A 13 -4.07 -39.92 11.78
C MET A 13 -5.08 -40.25 10.68
N VAL A 14 -5.31 -39.34 9.73
CA VAL A 14 -6.20 -39.60 8.59
C VAL A 14 -5.67 -40.74 7.72
N ALA A 15 -4.36 -40.78 7.47
CA ALA A 15 -3.74 -41.87 6.72
C ALA A 15 -3.89 -43.23 7.44
N LEU A 16 -3.69 -43.27 8.76
CA LEU A 16 -3.86 -44.49 9.57
C LEU A 16 -5.29 -45.04 9.52
N ILE A 17 -6.29 -44.15 9.62
CA ILE A 17 -7.71 -44.54 9.54
C ILE A 17 -8.00 -45.12 8.16
N LEU A 18 -7.55 -44.46 7.08
CA LEU A 18 -7.76 -44.97 5.71
C LEU A 18 -7.12 -46.34 5.50
N ILE A 19 -5.87 -46.51 5.94
CA ILE A 19 -5.13 -47.77 5.83
C ILE A 19 -5.85 -48.88 6.61
N SER A 20 -6.28 -48.62 7.85
CA SER A 20 -6.96 -49.64 8.66
C SER A 20 -8.29 -50.06 8.03
N THR A 21 -9.03 -49.11 7.44
CA THR A 21 -10.34 -49.40 6.84
C THR A 21 -10.19 -50.17 5.52
N ILE A 22 -9.20 -49.82 4.68
CA ILE A 22 -8.86 -50.58 3.47
C ILE A 22 -8.41 -52.00 3.84
N PHE A 23 -7.56 -52.14 4.86
CA PHE A 23 -7.09 -53.44 5.33
C PHE A 23 -8.25 -54.32 5.82
N LEU A 24 -9.16 -53.77 6.62
CA LEU A 24 -10.34 -54.48 7.13
C LEU A 24 -11.28 -54.92 6.00
N SER A 25 -11.55 -54.04 5.05
CA SER A 25 -12.35 -54.37 3.85
C SER A 25 -11.70 -55.46 3.01
N THR A 26 -10.39 -55.40 2.80
CA THR A 26 -9.66 -56.41 2.01
C THR A 26 -9.71 -57.77 2.70
N MET A 27 -9.49 -57.80 4.02
CA MET A 27 -9.53 -59.02 4.82
C MET A 27 -10.91 -59.70 4.76
N LEU A 28 -12.00 -58.93 4.89
CA LEU A 28 -13.37 -59.44 4.77
C LEU A 28 -13.68 -60.02 3.39
N ILE A 29 -13.16 -59.43 2.32
CA ILE A 29 -13.35 -59.93 0.95
C ILE A 29 -12.60 -61.25 0.73
N THR A 30 -11.38 -61.37 1.26
CA THR A 30 -10.54 -62.57 1.03
C THR A 30 -10.92 -63.76 1.90
N TYR A 31 -11.39 -63.53 3.13
CA TYR A 31 -11.62 -64.61 4.12
C TYR A 31 -13.08 -64.77 4.56
N GLY A 32 -13.99 -63.91 4.10
CA GLY A 32 -15.40 -63.97 4.46
C GLY A 32 -16.21 -65.00 3.66
N GLU A 33 -17.24 -65.57 4.29
CA GLU A 33 -18.31 -66.30 3.58
C GLU A 33 -19.06 -65.36 2.62
N ASP A 34 -19.85 -65.90 1.70
CA ASP A 34 -20.44 -65.10 0.60
C ASP A 34 -21.24 -63.87 1.07
N LYS A 35 -21.94 -63.97 2.22
CA LYS A 35 -22.61 -62.81 2.84
C LYS A 35 -21.64 -61.76 3.41
N ALA A 36 -20.49 -62.19 3.92
CA ALA A 36 -19.46 -61.29 4.43
C ALA A 36 -18.69 -60.59 3.30
N LYS A 37 -18.59 -61.21 2.12
CA LYS A 37 -18.02 -60.57 0.92
C LYS A 37 -18.88 -59.42 0.41
N GLU A 38 -20.20 -59.61 0.37
CA GLU A 38 -21.17 -58.57 -0.03
C GLU A 38 -21.10 -57.38 0.94
N LEU A 39 -21.11 -57.64 2.25
CA LEU A 39 -20.95 -56.63 3.29
C LEU A 39 -19.59 -55.90 3.18
N GLY A 40 -18.50 -56.63 2.94
CA GLY A 40 -17.16 -56.08 2.77
C GLY A 40 -17.05 -55.12 1.58
N PHE A 41 -17.74 -55.44 0.47
CA PHE A 41 -17.81 -54.59 -0.71
C PHE A 41 -18.60 -53.30 -0.46
N GLU A 42 -19.74 -53.38 0.23
CA GLU A 42 -20.52 -52.20 0.61
C GLU A 42 -19.72 -51.25 1.52
N ILE A 43 -19.03 -51.81 2.53
CA ILE A 43 -18.15 -51.04 3.42
C ILE A 43 -17.02 -50.39 2.62
N ALA A 44 -16.34 -51.13 1.74
CA ALA A 44 -15.26 -50.58 0.92
C ALA A 44 -15.74 -49.40 0.05
N LYS A 45 -16.95 -49.52 -0.53
CA LYS A 45 -17.56 -48.46 -1.33
C LYS A 45 -17.87 -47.21 -0.50
N LEU A 46 -18.41 -47.36 0.72
CA LEU A 46 -18.66 -46.24 1.63
C LEU A 46 -17.37 -45.54 2.04
N VAL A 47 -16.33 -46.29 2.35
CA VAL A 47 -15.00 -45.76 2.70
C VAL A 47 -14.40 -45.00 1.52
N ALA A 48 -14.47 -45.56 0.32
CA ALA A 48 -13.99 -44.90 -0.90
C ALA A 48 -14.74 -43.58 -1.16
N GLN A 49 -16.09 -43.58 -1.00
CA GLN A 49 -16.90 -42.36 -1.14
C GLN A 49 -16.56 -41.30 -0.09
N LEU A 50 -16.42 -41.68 1.19
CA LEU A 50 -16.03 -40.77 2.26
C LEU A 50 -14.62 -40.20 2.03
N THR A 51 -13.69 -41.02 1.54
CA THR A 51 -12.34 -40.60 1.18
C THR A 51 -12.38 -39.58 0.06
N LEU A 52 -13.15 -39.85 -1.00
CA LEU A 52 -13.30 -38.95 -2.14
C LEU A 52 -13.90 -37.60 -1.71
N ILE A 53 -14.94 -37.62 -0.87
CA ILE A 53 -15.56 -36.41 -0.31
C ILE A 53 -14.56 -35.64 0.55
N GLY A 54 -13.80 -36.33 1.41
CA GLY A 54 -12.79 -35.71 2.26
C GLY A 54 -11.66 -35.04 1.48
N ILE A 55 -11.14 -35.71 0.44
CA ILE A 55 -10.10 -35.15 -0.43
C ILE A 55 -10.65 -33.94 -1.20
N THR A 56 -11.81 -34.08 -1.83
CA THR A 56 -12.42 -33.01 -2.63
C THR A 56 -12.78 -31.80 -1.77
N GLY A 57 -13.38 -32.02 -0.60
CA GLY A 57 -13.70 -30.99 0.37
C GLY A 57 -12.44 -30.32 0.93
N GLY A 58 -11.38 -31.09 1.23
CA GLY A 58 -10.10 -30.57 1.70
C GLY A 58 -9.45 -29.63 0.68
N ILE A 59 -9.42 -30.01 -0.60
CA ILE A 59 -8.90 -29.17 -1.69
C ILE A 59 -9.74 -27.91 -1.84
N ALA A 60 -11.07 -28.02 -1.82
CA ALA A 60 -11.97 -26.87 -1.93
C ALA A 60 -11.74 -25.86 -0.78
N VAL A 61 -11.66 -26.35 0.47
CA VAL A 61 -11.38 -25.52 1.65
C VAL A 61 -10.00 -24.88 1.57
N GLN A 62 -8.97 -25.62 1.13
CA GLN A 62 -7.63 -25.07 0.99
C GLN A 62 -7.57 -23.96 -0.06
N ASN A 63 -8.23 -24.14 -1.20
CA ASN A 63 -8.33 -23.12 -2.25
C ASN A 63 -9.06 -21.88 -1.73
N TYR A 64 -10.18 -22.06 -1.04
CA TYR A 64 -10.93 -20.97 -0.41
C TYR A 64 -10.08 -20.18 0.59
N ILE A 65 -9.37 -20.86 1.50
CA ILE A 65 -8.47 -20.21 2.47
C ILE A 65 -7.33 -19.47 1.76
N SER A 66 -6.76 -20.04 0.68
CA SER A 66 -5.69 -19.41 -0.08
C SER A 66 -6.18 -18.12 -0.76
N GLN A 67 -7.34 -18.17 -1.40
CA GLN A 67 -7.96 -17.00 -2.03
C GLN A 67 -8.26 -15.93 -0.98
N GLN A 68 -8.87 -16.31 0.15
CA GLN A 68 -9.19 -15.36 1.22
C GLN A 68 -7.93 -14.67 1.76
N ARG A 69 -6.82 -15.41 1.95
CA ARG A 69 -5.54 -14.80 2.37
C ARG A 69 -4.98 -13.83 1.34
N GLN A 70 -5.11 -14.13 0.05
CA GLN A 70 -4.69 -13.22 -1.02
C GLN A 70 -5.53 -11.93 -0.98
N HIS A 71 -6.85 -12.04 -0.85
CA HIS A 71 -7.74 -10.88 -0.71
C HIS A 71 -7.40 -10.04 0.53
N GLU A 72 -7.18 -10.68 1.68
CA GLU A 72 -6.78 -9.98 2.91
C GLU A 72 -5.43 -9.27 2.75
N ALA A 73 -4.43 -9.92 2.14
CA ALA A 73 -3.12 -9.32 1.88
C ALA A 73 -3.23 -8.11 0.92
N MET A 74 -4.02 -8.23 -0.15
CA MET A 74 -4.26 -7.13 -1.08
C MET A 74 -4.95 -5.96 -0.39
N ARG A 75 -5.96 -6.23 0.45
CA ARG A 75 -6.66 -5.20 1.23
C ARG A 75 -5.73 -4.48 2.20
N GLU A 76 -4.82 -5.20 2.85
CA GLU A 76 -3.81 -4.62 3.74
C GLU A 76 -2.85 -3.72 2.95
N LEU A 77 -2.36 -4.16 1.78
CA LEU A 77 -1.48 -3.36 0.93
C LEU A 77 -2.17 -2.08 0.45
N ARG A 78 -3.42 -2.17 -0.04
CA ARG A 78 -4.20 -0.99 -0.42
C ARG A 78 -4.36 0.00 0.73
N ALA A 79 -4.62 -0.49 1.94
CA ALA A 79 -4.71 0.35 3.13
C ALA A 79 -3.37 1.04 3.47
N LYS A 80 -2.24 0.34 3.34
CA LYS A 80 -0.90 0.91 3.52
C LYS A 80 -0.58 1.97 2.48
N CYS A 81 -0.90 1.74 1.21
CA CYS A 81 -0.73 2.74 0.15
C CYS A 81 -1.57 4.00 0.43
N GLN A 82 -2.83 3.82 0.83
CA GLN A 82 -3.72 4.92 1.21
C GLN A 82 -3.14 5.73 2.39
N GLN A 83 -2.67 5.04 3.44
CA GLN A 83 -2.08 5.70 4.61
C GLN A 83 -0.82 6.48 4.26
N SER A 84 0.05 5.92 3.43
CA SER A 84 1.30 6.56 2.99
C SER A 84 1.02 7.80 2.13
N LEU A 85 0.06 7.71 1.20
CA LEU A 85 -0.37 8.87 0.41
C LEU A 85 -0.93 10.00 1.28
N VAL A 86 -1.76 9.66 2.27
CA VAL A 86 -2.32 10.64 3.24
C VAL A 86 -1.20 11.24 4.09
N ARG A 87 -0.26 10.42 4.56
CA ARG A 87 0.90 10.87 5.34
C ARG A 87 1.73 11.88 4.55
N ALA A 88 2.07 11.56 3.30
CA ALA A 88 2.83 12.45 2.43
C ALA A 88 2.12 13.79 2.22
N TYR A 89 0.81 13.77 1.93
CA TYR A 89 0.02 14.99 1.79
C TYR A 89 -0.01 15.84 3.07
N VAL A 90 -0.25 15.22 4.23
CA VAL A 90 -0.28 15.92 5.52
C VAL A 90 1.10 16.48 5.86
N GLY A 91 2.17 15.73 5.57
CA GLY A 91 3.55 16.15 5.76
C GLY A 91 3.89 17.40 4.94
N VAL A 92 3.59 17.40 3.64
CA VAL A 92 3.82 18.57 2.78
C VAL A 92 3.01 19.77 3.26
N LYS A 93 1.76 19.55 3.67
CA LYS A 93 0.91 20.61 4.23
C LYS A 93 1.47 21.16 5.54
N LYS A 94 2.08 20.33 6.38
CA LYS A 94 2.76 20.75 7.61
C LYS A 94 4.00 21.59 7.27
N ALA A 95 4.89 21.08 6.42
CA ALA A 95 6.09 21.81 5.99
C ALA A 95 5.74 23.17 5.37
N ARG A 96 4.70 23.20 4.52
CA ARG A 96 4.15 24.45 3.97
C ARG A 96 3.70 25.43 5.06
N ARG A 97 3.02 24.95 6.10
CA ARG A 97 2.53 25.80 7.19
C ARG A 97 3.67 26.35 8.02
N GLU A 98 4.71 25.56 8.25
CA GLU A 98 5.92 25.97 8.97
C GLU A 98 6.69 27.02 8.18
N LEU A 99 6.98 26.77 6.90
CA LEU A 99 7.57 27.77 6.00
C LEU A 99 6.76 29.07 5.94
N ARG A 100 5.43 28.97 5.87
CA ARG A 100 4.55 30.14 5.87
C ARG A 100 4.53 30.88 7.20
N ALA A 101 4.71 30.19 8.32
CA ALA A 101 4.78 30.79 9.64
C ALA A 101 6.13 31.50 9.87
N GLY A 102 7.22 30.95 9.31
CA GLY A 102 8.54 31.58 9.31
C GLY A 102 8.70 32.74 8.33
N LEU A 103 7.72 33.00 7.46
CA LEU A 103 7.75 34.16 6.56
C LEU A 103 7.80 35.46 7.35
N SER A 104 8.94 36.14 7.27
CA SER A 104 9.08 37.51 7.76
C SER A 104 8.68 38.47 6.65
N ARG A 105 7.74 39.37 6.97
CA ARG A 105 7.39 40.50 6.10
C ARG A 105 8.13 41.72 6.61
N ASN A 106 8.77 42.47 5.71
CA ASN A 106 9.27 43.79 6.06
C ASN A 106 8.13 44.61 6.68
N ALA A 107 8.41 45.30 7.79
CA ALA A 107 7.45 45.89 8.73
C ALA A 107 6.44 46.91 8.15
N ALA A 108 6.50 47.21 6.85
CA ALA A 108 5.44 47.90 6.16
C ALA A 108 4.28 46.92 5.90
N PHE A 109 3.23 47.01 6.73
CA PHE A 109 1.99 46.20 6.67
C PHE A 109 1.29 46.15 5.29
N SER A 110 1.76 46.94 4.32
CA SER A 110 1.25 47.09 2.96
C SER A 110 2.25 46.67 1.86
N ALA A 111 3.43 46.15 2.19
CA ALA A 111 4.39 45.71 1.18
C ALA A 111 3.88 44.47 0.41
N PRO A 112 4.09 44.40 -0.91
CA PRO A 112 3.75 43.23 -1.73
C PRO A 112 4.43 41.96 -1.17
N VAL A 113 3.79 40.79 -1.36
CA VAL A 113 4.35 39.47 -0.99
C VAL A 113 5.75 39.22 -1.57
N ILE A 114 6.13 39.96 -2.61
CA ILE A 114 7.40 39.92 -3.34
C ILE A 114 8.60 40.26 -2.44
N ASP A 115 8.41 41.08 -1.40
CA ASP A 115 9.48 41.47 -0.46
C ASP A 115 9.58 40.57 0.78
N ALA A 116 8.76 39.52 0.86
CA ALA A 116 8.86 38.55 1.94
C ALA A 116 10.09 37.65 1.77
N TYR A 117 10.66 37.24 2.90
CA TYR A 117 11.78 36.32 2.94
C TYR A 117 11.54 35.18 3.92
N VAL A 118 12.24 34.07 3.71
CA VAL A 118 12.27 32.92 4.62
C VAL A 118 13.69 32.83 5.21
N PRO A 119 13.83 32.63 6.53
CA PRO A 119 15.11 32.30 7.14
C PRO A 119 15.74 31.07 6.47
N ARG A 120 17.03 31.12 6.15
CA ARG A 120 17.70 30.03 5.42
C ARG A 120 17.65 28.70 6.18
N GLU A 121 17.80 28.74 7.49
CA GLU A 121 17.76 27.55 8.34
C GLU A 121 16.41 26.84 8.27
N ASP A 122 15.31 27.59 8.45
CA ASP A 122 13.94 27.09 8.29
C ASP A 122 13.74 26.50 6.89
N TYR A 123 14.24 27.17 5.85
CA TYR A 123 14.10 26.66 4.49
C TYR A 123 14.82 25.32 4.29
N ILE A 124 16.06 25.20 4.76
CA ILE A 124 16.86 23.96 4.66
C ILE A 124 16.17 22.81 5.39
N GLU A 125 15.75 23.04 6.64
CA GLU A 125 15.08 22.03 7.46
C GLU A 125 13.85 21.48 6.73
N GLN A 126 13.02 22.39 6.21
CA GLN A 126 11.77 22.02 5.56
C GLN A 126 11.98 21.41 4.18
N MET A 127 13.05 21.77 3.46
CA MET A 127 13.43 21.08 2.22
C MET A 127 13.89 19.64 2.48
N GLY A 128 14.55 19.37 3.61
CA GLY A 128 14.83 18.00 4.05
C GLY A 128 13.56 17.16 4.20
N VAL A 129 12.55 17.71 4.90
CA VAL A 129 11.24 17.06 5.05
C VAL A 129 10.55 16.86 3.70
N ILE A 130 10.57 17.85 2.81
CA ILE A 130 9.94 17.73 1.48
C ILE A 130 10.63 16.66 0.63
N ASN A 131 11.95 16.55 0.70
CA ASN A 131 12.72 15.52 0.00
C ASN A 131 12.31 14.11 0.44
N ASP A 132 12.24 13.87 1.75
CA ASP A 132 11.80 12.57 2.29
C ASP A 132 10.39 12.20 1.82
N LEU A 133 9.47 13.18 1.81
CA LEU A 133 8.09 12.98 1.34
C LEU A 133 8.01 12.76 -0.17
N GLN A 134 8.87 13.40 -0.95
CA GLN A 134 8.97 13.16 -2.39
C GLN A 134 9.43 11.71 -2.67
N LEU A 135 10.41 11.23 -1.92
CA LEU A 135 10.88 9.84 -2.00
C LEU A 135 9.80 8.85 -1.57
N GLU A 136 8.99 9.17 -0.55
CA GLU A 136 7.82 8.34 -0.17
C GLU A 136 6.82 8.20 -1.32
N LEU A 137 6.53 9.29 -2.05
CA LEU A 137 5.66 9.24 -3.23
C LEU A 137 6.28 8.40 -4.38
N GLU A 138 7.60 8.45 -4.53
CA GLU A 138 8.31 7.63 -5.52
C GLU A 138 8.25 6.14 -5.18
N VAL A 139 8.47 5.78 -3.91
CA VAL A 139 8.31 4.41 -3.42
C VAL A 139 6.90 3.91 -3.70
N LEU A 140 5.86 4.72 -3.45
CA LEU A 140 4.48 4.33 -3.78
C LEU A 140 4.27 4.05 -5.27
N ILE A 141 4.88 4.83 -6.16
CA ILE A 141 4.84 4.58 -7.61
C ILE A 141 5.56 3.26 -7.94
N LEU A 142 6.71 3.00 -7.34
CA LEU A 142 7.47 1.76 -7.56
C LEU A 142 6.70 0.52 -7.09
N GLU A 143 6.12 0.58 -5.88
CA GLU A 143 5.33 -0.51 -5.30
C GLU A 143 4.10 -0.85 -6.16
N GLY A 144 3.34 0.17 -6.60
CA GLY A 144 2.18 -0.09 -7.46
C GLY A 144 2.56 -0.57 -8.86
N ASN A 145 3.73 -0.21 -9.39
CA ASN A 145 4.22 -0.79 -10.65
C ASN A 145 4.66 -2.26 -10.47
N ALA A 146 5.18 -2.64 -9.30
CA ALA A 146 5.54 -4.01 -8.99
C ALA A 146 4.32 -4.92 -8.79
N LEU A 147 3.16 -4.35 -8.47
CA LEU A 147 1.91 -5.06 -8.21
C LEU A 147 0.77 -4.48 -9.09
N PRO A 148 0.74 -4.78 -10.40
CA PRO A 148 -0.24 -4.19 -11.32
C PRO A 148 -1.70 -4.51 -10.96
N ASP A 149 -1.94 -5.65 -10.30
CA ASP A 149 -3.27 -6.07 -9.85
C ASP A 149 -3.72 -5.40 -8.53
N LEU A 150 -2.87 -4.55 -7.95
CA LEU A 150 -3.18 -3.88 -6.68
C LEU A 150 -4.36 -2.92 -6.84
N PHE A 151 -4.46 -2.20 -7.96
CA PHE A 151 -5.56 -1.29 -8.28
C PHE A 151 -5.95 -1.44 -9.75
N LYS A 152 -7.24 -1.55 -10.08
CA LYS A 152 -7.67 -1.61 -11.50
C LYS A 152 -7.39 -0.27 -12.19
N ALA A 153 -7.60 0.85 -11.49
CA ALA A 153 -7.26 2.20 -11.93
C ALA A 153 -5.81 2.64 -11.57
N TRP A 154 -4.83 1.72 -11.58
CA TRP A 154 -3.45 2.05 -11.21
C TRP A 154 -2.85 3.15 -12.10
N SER A 155 -3.16 3.15 -13.40
CA SER A 155 -2.60 4.12 -14.34
C SER A 155 -2.97 5.57 -13.99
N GLU A 156 -4.21 5.78 -13.56
CA GLU A 156 -4.78 7.05 -13.15
C GLU A 156 -4.21 7.46 -11.79
N ILE A 157 -4.16 6.54 -10.82
CA ILE A 157 -3.55 6.79 -9.50
C ILE A 157 -2.09 7.21 -9.68
N ARG A 158 -1.30 6.45 -10.45
CA ARG A 158 0.10 6.73 -10.75
C ARG A 158 0.28 8.10 -11.39
N LYS A 159 -0.56 8.45 -12.36
CA LYS A 159 -0.50 9.76 -13.04
C LYS A 159 -0.66 10.90 -12.03
N GLU A 160 -1.62 10.81 -11.13
CA GLU A 160 -1.87 11.86 -10.14
C GLU A 160 -0.77 11.91 -9.05
N ILE A 161 -0.28 10.76 -8.55
CA ILE A 161 0.86 10.72 -7.63
C ILE A 161 2.12 11.28 -8.28
N SER A 162 2.34 11.01 -9.58
CA SER A 162 3.49 11.55 -10.33
C SER A 162 3.48 13.07 -10.38
N LYS A 163 2.31 13.70 -10.60
CA LYS A 163 2.19 15.17 -10.55
C LYS A 163 2.60 15.74 -9.19
N MET A 164 2.17 15.10 -8.10
CA MET A 164 2.56 15.49 -6.74
C MET A 164 4.07 15.40 -6.56
N ARG A 165 4.67 14.28 -6.94
CA ARG A 165 6.13 14.05 -6.88
C ARG A 165 6.88 15.09 -7.71
N ASP A 166 6.46 15.33 -8.94
CA ASP A 166 7.13 16.26 -9.86
C ASP A 166 7.03 17.72 -9.37
N PHE A 167 5.93 18.07 -8.70
CA PHE A 167 5.81 19.35 -8.00
C PHE A 167 6.88 19.49 -6.90
N LEU A 168 7.01 18.50 -6.01
CA LEU A 168 8.02 18.52 -4.95
C LEU A 168 9.45 18.47 -5.51
N SER A 169 9.71 17.69 -6.55
CA SER A 169 11.01 17.64 -7.22
C SER A 169 11.40 19.01 -7.80
N SER A 170 10.44 19.77 -8.34
CA SER A 170 10.71 21.13 -8.83
C SER A 170 11.08 22.12 -7.70
N MET A 171 10.56 21.90 -6.48
CA MET A 171 10.95 22.68 -5.29
C MET A 171 12.37 22.35 -4.83
N ILE A 172 12.70 21.06 -4.78
CA ILE A 172 14.03 20.58 -4.38
C ILE A 172 15.09 21.07 -5.37
N THR A 173 14.80 21.03 -6.67
CA THR A 173 15.70 21.54 -7.72
C THR A 173 15.99 23.03 -7.54
N GLU A 174 14.96 23.85 -7.26
CA GLU A 174 15.12 25.27 -6.96
C GLU A 174 16.01 25.49 -5.73
N TYR A 175 15.78 24.73 -4.66
CA TYR A 175 16.58 24.77 -3.44
C TYR A 175 18.06 24.45 -3.71
N GLU A 176 18.35 23.41 -4.48
CA GLU A 176 19.71 23.02 -4.83
C GLU A 176 20.42 24.08 -5.68
N GLU A 177 19.71 24.69 -6.62
CA GLU A 177 20.24 25.78 -7.44
C GLU A 177 20.60 27.01 -6.61
N VAL A 178 19.74 27.40 -5.69
CA VAL A 178 19.95 28.55 -4.81
C VAL A 178 21.08 28.27 -3.82
N SER A 179 21.09 27.07 -3.22
CA SER A 179 22.13 26.66 -2.29
C SER A 179 23.53 26.65 -2.91
N ARG A 180 23.64 26.33 -4.20
CA ARG A 180 24.91 26.40 -4.95
C ARG A 180 25.37 27.85 -5.22
N LYS A 181 24.43 28.79 -5.38
CA LYS A 181 24.72 30.17 -5.81
C LYS A 181 24.92 31.14 -4.65
N GLU A 182 24.15 31.00 -3.58
CA GLU A 182 23.96 32.09 -2.61
C GLU A 182 24.84 32.02 -1.34
N GLY A 183 25.75 31.05 -1.20
CA GLY A 183 26.73 31.05 -0.09
C GLY A 183 26.10 31.16 1.32
N HIS A 184 26.70 31.96 2.21
CA HIS A 184 26.24 32.18 3.59
C HIS A 184 25.29 33.40 3.72
N ILE A 185 24.19 33.42 2.96
CA ILE A 185 23.12 34.42 3.16
C ILE A 185 22.10 33.88 4.17
N ASP A 186 21.77 34.66 5.21
CA ASP A 186 20.88 34.20 6.29
C ASP A 186 19.39 34.15 5.91
N HIS A 187 19.00 34.83 4.83
CA HIS A 187 17.61 34.95 4.40
C HIS A 187 17.46 34.86 2.89
N LEU A 188 16.39 34.19 2.44
CA LEU A 188 16.11 34.00 1.02
C LEU A 188 14.82 34.71 0.64
N TYR A 189 14.91 35.61 -0.35
CA TYR A 189 13.74 36.36 -0.82
C TYR A 189 12.86 35.51 -1.74
N LEU A 190 11.54 35.56 -1.53
CA LEU A 190 10.59 34.77 -2.34
C LEU A 190 10.62 35.11 -3.83
N LYS A 191 10.99 36.35 -4.19
CA LYS A 191 11.17 36.75 -5.60
C LYS A 191 12.21 35.91 -6.35
N ASN A 192 13.20 35.36 -5.63
CA ASN A 192 14.24 34.48 -6.18
C ASN A 192 13.84 33.00 -6.12
N LEU A 193 12.72 32.69 -5.47
CA LEU A 193 12.23 31.33 -5.23
C LEU A 193 10.81 31.17 -5.79
N PRO A 194 10.62 31.25 -7.13
CA PRO A 194 9.29 31.17 -7.75
C PRO A 194 8.52 29.88 -7.42
N LYS A 195 9.18 28.74 -7.24
CA LYS A 195 8.51 27.49 -6.86
C LYS A 195 8.05 27.54 -5.40
N LEU A 196 8.91 28.01 -4.49
CA LEU A 196 8.51 28.25 -3.11
C LEU A 196 7.38 29.26 -3.01
N ALA A 197 7.42 30.34 -3.81
CA ALA A 197 6.34 31.30 -3.87
C ALA A 197 5.03 30.63 -4.29
N ASP A 198 5.03 29.87 -5.39
CA ASP A 198 3.89 29.05 -5.85
C ASP A 198 3.39 28.07 -4.76
N MET A 199 4.27 27.58 -3.88
CA MET A 199 3.87 26.75 -2.73
C MET A 199 3.24 27.57 -1.61
N LEU A 200 3.75 28.76 -1.29
CA LEU A 200 3.39 29.53 -0.08
C LEU A 200 2.25 30.53 -0.26
N HIS A 201 1.89 30.91 -1.49
CA HIS A 201 0.76 31.80 -1.72
C HIS A 201 -0.54 31.27 -1.09
N GLY A 202 -1.47 32.19 -0.80
CA GLY A 202 -2.63 31.95 0.04
C GLY A 202 -3.58 30.84 -0.42
N PRO A 203 -4.67 30.57 0.32
CA PRO A 203 -5.63 29.49 0.02
C PRO A 203 -6.35 29.62 -1.35
N LYS A 204 -6.15 30.72 -2.07
CA LYS A 204 -6.64 30.95 -3.43
C LYS A 204 -5.61 30.63 -4.53
N ASP A 205 -4.41 30.17 -4.19
CA ASP A 205 -3.40 29.88 -5.21
C ASP A 205 -3.78 28.64 -6.01
N GLU A 206 -4.06 28.87 -7.28
CA GLU A 206 -4.45 27.85 -8.26
C GLU A 206 -3.31 26.87 -8.50
N LYS A 207 -2.04 27.29 -8.44
CA LYS A 207 -0.91 26.44 -8.84
C LYS A 207 -0.61 25.31 -7.84
N TYR A 208 -0.45 25.61 -6.54
CA TYR A 208 -0.26 24.57 -5.52
C TYR A 208 -1.46 23.63 -5.46
N ARG A 209 -2.66 24.19 -5.63
CA ARG A 209 -3.89 23.40 -5.66
C ARG A 209 -3.91 22.44 -6.84
N GLU A 210 -3.67 22.92 -8.05
CA GLU A 210 -3.69 22.15 -9.30
C GLU A 210 -2.58 21.10 -9.35
N ARG A 211 -1.36 21.46 -8.91
CA ARG A 211 -0.18 20.59 -9.06
C ARG A 211 -0.01 19.58 -7.92
N PHE A 212 -0.61 19.83 -6.75
CA PHE A 212 -0.44 18.97 -5.58
C PHE A 212 -1.75 18.55 -4.90
N THR A 213 -2.61 19.50 -4.54
CA THR A 213 -3.81 19.20 -3.72
C THR A 213 -4.89 18.44 -4.50
N GLU A 214 -5.19 18.85 -5.73
CA GLU A 214 -6.17 18.17 -6.57
C GLU A 214 -5.71 16.78 -7.01
N PRO A 215 -4.45 16.57 -7.45
CA PRO A 215 -3.92 15.24 -7.70
C PRO A 215 -4.02 14.32 -6.49
N PHE A 216 -3.72 14.82 -5.27
CA PHE A 216 -3.93 14.06 -4.04
C PHE A 216 -5.39 13.60 -3.89
N HIS A 217 -6.35 14.49 -4.04
CA HIS A 217 -7.76 14.13 -3.88
C HIS A 217 -8.24 13.16 -4.95
N LYS A 218 -7.78 13.31 -6.20
CA LYS A 218 -8.08 12.37 -7.29
C LYS A 218 -7.47 10.99 -7.03
N ALA A 219 -6.20 10.92 -6.65
CA ALA A 219 -5.53 9.67 -6.31
C ALA A 219 -6.22 8.96 -5.12
N LEU A 220 -6.53 9.72 -4.06
CA LEU A 220 -7.21 9.19 -2.88
C LEU A 220 -8.62 8.67 -3.22
N HIS A 221 -9.37 9.41 -4.04
CA HIS A 221 -10.70 9.00 -4.48
C HIS A 221 -10.66 7.67 -5.24
N ASN A 222 -9.73 7.53 -6.20
CA ASN A 222 -9.56 6.29 -6.95
C ASN A 222 -9.17 5.10 -6.04
N ILE A 223 -8.27 5.33 -5.08
CA ILE A 223 -7.91 4.31 -4.08
C ILE A 223 -9.12 3.90 -3.21
N GLN A 224 -9.99 4.85 -2.87
CA GLN A 224 -11.18 4.59 -2.05
C GLN A 224 -12.26 3.80 -2.79
N ILE A 225 -12.50 4.08 -4.07
CA ILE A 225 -13.44 3.32 -4.92
C ILE A 225 -13.03 1.84 -4.96
N GLU A 226 -11.76 1.57 -5.26
CA GLU A 226 -11.19 0.21 -5.35
C GLU A 226 -11.23 -0.58 -4.04
N ARG A 227 -11.41 0.12 -2.90
CA ARG A 227 -11.55 -0.49 -1.58
C ARG A 227 -13.00 -0.88 -1.26
N ILE A 228 -13.98 -0.24 -1.91
CA ILE A 228 -15.40 -0.57 -1.75
C ILE A 228 -15.77 -1.72 -2.71
N ASP A 229 -15.20 -1.71 -3.91
CA ASP A 229 -15.54 -2.65 -5.00
C ASP A 229 -14.78 -3.99 -4.95
N GLY A 230 -13.88 -4.19 -3.99
CA GLY A 230 -13.04 -5.39 -3.87
C GLY A 230 -12.87 -5.87 -2.44
#